data_AF-A0A379TGQ1-F1
#
_entry.id   AF-A0A379TGQ1-F1
#
_cell.length_a   1.000
_cell.length_b   1.000
_cell.length_c   1.000
_cell.angle_alpha   90.00
_cell.angle_beta   90.00
_cell.angle_gamma   90.00
#
_symmetry.space_group_name_H-M   'P 1'
#
loop_
_entity.id
_entity.type
_entity.pdbx_description
1 polymer ?
#
loop_
_entity_poly.entity_id
_entity_poly.type
_entity_poly.pdbx_seq_one_letter_code
_entity_poly.pdbx_strand_id
1 'polypeptide(L)'
;MNKKISSMVNLPAPREPINQKIDINNELVSNHNAIHEQRLTEITQSNAYDKAIVTINPYGTAPLSLYLGVWIDEAATLEINVIDSEATTEAVRYQYDVHPGANLIPVCGMVSGGE
;
A
#
# COMPACT_ATOMS: atom_id res chain seq x y z
N MET A 1 11.36 -42.78 -18.13
CA MET A 1 11.06 -41.37 -18.45
C MET A 1 9.66 -41.05 -17.98
N ASN A 2 9.50 -40.40 -16.81
CA ASN A 2 8.19 -40.00 -16.31
C ASN A 2 7.93 -38.54 -16.70
N LYS A 3 7.06 -38.32 -17.70
CA LYS A 3 6.53 -36.98 -18.00
C LYS A 3 5.59 -36.58 -16.86
N LYS A 4 6.04 -35.70 -15.96
CA LYS A 4 5.14 -34.94 -15.08
C LYS A 4 4.36 -33.98 -15.98
N ILE A 5 3.07 -34.25 -16.19
CA ILE A 5 2.15 -33.32 -16.83
C ILE A 5 1.88 -32.23 -15.79
N SER A 6 2.42 -31.04 -16.02
CA SER A 6 2.00 -29.83 -15.30
C SER A 6 0.61 -29.49 -15.80
N SER A 7 -0.43 -29.86 -15.05
CA SER A 7 -1.77 -29.32 -15.27
C SER A 7 -1.72 -27.85 -14.85
N MET A 8 -1.58 -26.92 -15.81
CA MET A 8 -1.87 -25.52 -15.53
C MET A 8 -3.31 -25.44 -15.04
N VAL A 9 -3.48 -25.13 -13.76
CA VAL A 9 -4.80 -24.84 -13.20
C VAL A 9 -5.28 -23.59 -13.92
N ASN A 10 -6.29 -23.74 -14.78
CA ASN A 10 -6.88 -22.63 -15.50
C ASN A 10 -7.67 -21.79 -14.49
N LEU A 11 -7.03 -20.77 -13.93
CA LEU A 11 -7.69 -19.85 -13.01
C LEU A 11 -8.79 -19.09 -13.78
N PRO A 12 -9.95 -18.84 -13.16
CA PRO A 12 -10.97 -18.01 -13.78
C PRO A 12 -10.36 -16.64 -14.10
N ALA A 13 -10.80 -16.04 -15.21
CA ALA A 13 -10.41 -14.68 -15.56
C ALA A 13 -10.67 -13.74 -14.37
N PRO A 14 -9.80 -12.75 -14.12
CA PRO A 14 -10.06 -11.73 -13.12
C PRO A 14 -11.46 -11.17 -13.30
N ARG A 15 -12.17 -10.98 -12.19
CA ARG A 15 -13.49 -10.36 -12.24
C ARG A 15 -13.33 -8.93 -12.77
N GLU A 16 -14.22 -8.52 -13.67
CA GLU A 16 -14.29 -7.13 -14.10
C GLU A 16 -14.39 -6.18 -12.88
N PRO A 17 -13.68 -5.04 -12.90
CA PRO A 17 -13.76 -4.07 -11.82
C PRO A 17 -15.22 -3.69 -11.51
N ILE A 18 -15.60 -3.77 -10.24
CA ILE A 18 -16.93 -3.33 -9.82
C ILE A 18 -16.90 -1.81 -9.74
N ASN A 19 -17.72 -1.14 -10.56
CA ASN A 19 -18.01 0.27 -10.34
C ASN A 19 -18.78 0.39 -9.02
N GLN A 20 -18.09 0.87 -7.98
CA GLN A 20 -18.64 1.01 -6.64
C GLN A 20 -19.69 2.14 -6.53
N LYS A 21 -19.92 2.91 -7.61
CA LYS A 21 -20.83 4.06 -7.65
C LYS A 21 -20.58 5.04 -6.49
N ILE A 22 -19.31 5.25 -6.16
CA ILE A 22 -18.90 6.21 -5.14
C ILE A 22 -19.37 7.59 -5.57
N ASP A 23 -20.15 8.25 -4.72
CA ASP A 23 -20.54 9.64 -4.92
C ASP A 23 -19.33 10.54 -4.64
N ILE A 24 -18.82 11.17 -5.69
CA ILE A 24 -17.66 12.07 -5.60
C ILE A 24 -17.96 13.37 -4.84
N ASN A 25 -19.24 13.71 -4.66
CA ASN A 25 -19.65 14.86 -3.87
C ASN A 25 -19.88 14.51 -2.40
N ASN A 26 -19.73 13.23 -2.03
CA ASN A 26 -19.83 12.82 -0.64
C ASN A 26 -18.71 13.47 0.17
N GLU A 27 -19.07 14.07 1.31
CA GLU A 27 -18.13 14.80 2.17
C GLU A 27 -16.97 13.93 2.66
N LEU A 28 -17.23 12.66 3.01
CA LEU A 28 -16.18 11.72 3.43
C LEU A 28 -15.19 11.47 2.28
N VAL A 29 -15.69 11.26 1.07
CA VAL A 29 -14.87 11.01 -0.13
C VAL A 29 -14.02 12.25 -0.44
N SER A 30 -14.62 13.43 -0.41
CA SER A 30 -13.91 14.70 -0.63
C SER A 30 -12.82 14.91 0.42
N ASN A 31 -13.12 14.67 1.70
CA ASN A 31 -12.15 14.78 2.80
C ASN A 31 -11.00 13.78 2.65
N HIS A 32 -11.28 12.52 2.31
CA HIS A 32 -10.24 11.53 2.09
C HIS A 32 -9.34 11.90 0.90
N ASN A 33 -9.91 12.40 -0.19
CA ASN A 33 -9.14 12.86 -1.34
C ASN A 33 -8.24 14.06 -0.95
N ALA A 34 -8.75 15.02 -0.19
CA ALA A 34 -7.97 16.16 0.29
C ALA A 34 -6.80 15.72 1.18
N ILE A 35 -7.03 14.75 2.09
CA ILE A 35 -5.96 14.16 2.92
C ILE A 35 -4.91 13.48 2.04
N HIS A 36 -5.34 12.67 1.07
CA HIS A 36 -4.44 11.97 0.16
C HIS A 36 -3.58 12.95 -0.65
N GLU A 37 -4.21 13.95 -1.29
CA GLU A 37 -3.52 14.97 -2.07
C GLU A 37 -2.52 15.76 -1.22
N GLN A 38 -2.93 16.18 -0.01
CA GLN A 38 -2.04 16.86 0.92
C GLN A 38 -0.79 16.01 1.21
N ARG A 39 -0.97 14.74 1.61
CA ARG A 39 0.14 13.84 1.93
C ARG A 39 1.06 13.61 0.74
N LEU A 40 0.51 13.55 -0.47
CA LEU A 40 1.30 13.41 -1.69
C LEU A 40 2.17 14.65 -1.95
N THR A 41 1.64 15.86 -1.73
CA THR A 41 2.38 17.12 -1.93
C THR A 41 3.48 17.38 -0.89
N GLU A 42 3.40 16.75 0.28
CA GLU A 42 4.42 16.83 1.33
C GLU A 42 5.71 16.06 0.95
N ILE A 43 5.63 15.14 -0.02
CA ILE A 43 6.76 14.32 -0.46
C ILE A 43 7.64 15.11 -1.42
N THR A 44 8.93 15.16 -1.09
CA THR A 44 9.96 15.84 -1.87
C THR A 44 11.07 14.87 -2.25
N GLN A 45 11.97 15.29 -3.16
CA GLN A 45 13.17 14.53 -3.55
C GLN A 45 14.05 14.08 -2.37
N SER A 46 13.96 14.74 -1.22
CA SER A 46 14.71 14.36 -0.01
C SER A 46 14.16 13.13 0.72
N ASN A 47 12.93 12.71 0.40
CA ASN A 47 12.22 11.60 1.04
C ASN A 47 12.53 10.27 0.34
N ALA A 48 13.81 9.89 0.30
CA ALA A 48 14.24 8.55 -0.12
C ALA A 48 13.76 7.47 0.88
N TYR A 49 14.02 6.18 0.62
CA TYR A 49 13.52 5.08 1.44
C TYR A 49 13.89 5.17 2.93
N ASP A 50 15.10 5.62 3.26
CA ASP A 50 15.59 5.80 4.63
C ASP A 50 15.00 7.03 5.33
N LYS A 51 14.30 7.89 4.58
CA LYS A 51 13.69 9.16 5.02
C LYS A 51 12.24 9.27 4.60
N ALA A 52 11.56 8.12 4.49
CA ALA A 52 10.16 8.04 4.14
C ALA A 52 9.31 8.81 5.17
N ILE A 53 8.30 9.52 4.69
CA ILE A 53 7.27 10.11 5.56
C ILE A 53 6.32 9.00 5.98
N VAL A 54 6.21 8.73 7.28
CA VAL A 54 5.31 7.71 7.81
C VAL A 54 4.05 8.37 8.36
N THR A 55 2.90 8.08 7.76
CA THR A 55 1.60 8.59 8.22
C THR A 55 0.75 7.44 8.73
N ILE A 56 0.66 7.28 10.05
CA ILE A 56 -0.17 6.24 10.70
C ILE A 56 -1.64 6.69 10.69
N ASN A 57 -2.54 5.74 10.42
CA ASN A 57 -3.98 5.95 10.42
C ASN A 57 -4.41 7.20 9.63
N PRO A 58 -4.06 7.30 8.33
CA PRO A 58 -4.15 8.55 7.57
C PRO A 58 -5.54 9.17 7.55
N TYR A 59 -6.58 8.34 7.59
CA TYR A 59 -7.99 8.77 7.56
C TYR A 59 -8.69 8.68 8.93
N GLY A 60 -7.99 8.31 10.00
CA GLY A 60 -8.57 8.14 11.32
C GLY A 60 -9.43 6.88 11.52
N THR A 61 -9.68 6.09 10.47
CA THR A 61 -10.62 4.96 10.47
C THR A 61 -9.95 3.58 10.48
N ALA A 62 -8.63 3.50 10.29
CA ALA A 62 -7.87 2.26 10.20
C ALA A 62 -6.56 2.37 11.02
N PRO A 63 -6.62 2.20 12.35
CA PRO A 63 -5.48 2.45 13.25
C PRO A 63 -4.26 1.55 12.99
N LEU A 64 -4.47 0.38 12.37
CA LEU A 64 -3.41 -0.59 12.02
C LEU A 64 -2.99 -0.49 10.54
N SER A 65 -3.12 0.70 9.96
CA SER A 65 -2.65 1.04 8.61
C SER A 65 -1.78 2.29 8.62
N LEU A 66 -0.92 2.44 7.61
CA LEU A 66 -0.13 3.64 7.38
C LEU A 66 0.05 3.93 5.89
N TYR A 67 0.52 5.14 5.59
CA TYR A 67 1.16 5.46 4.31
C TYR A 67 2.66 5.65 4.51
N LEU A 68 3.45 5.13 3.56
CA LEU A 68 4.85 5.50 3.35
C LEU A 68 4.92 6.48 2.17
N GLY A 69 5.29 7.72 2.44
CA GLY A 69 5.55 8.74 1.43
C GLY A 69 7.02 8.72 1.02
N VAL A 70 7.30 8.35 -0.23
CA VAL A 70 8.66 8.24 -0.78
C VAL A 70 8.76 8.92 -2.14
N TRP A 71 9.90 9.56 -2.39
CA TRP A 71 10.26 10.02 -3.73
C TRP A 71 11.14 8.99 -4.42
N ILE A 72 10.82 8.72 -5.67
CA ILE A 72 11.46 7.69 -6.49
C ILE A 72 11.97 8.34 -7.78
N ASP A 73 13.20 8.05 -8.18
CA ASP A 73 13.77 8.61 -9.41
C ASP A 73 13.38 7.79 -10.66
N GLU A 74 13.24 6.48 -10.51
CA GLU A 74 12.95 5.54 -11.60
C GLU A 74 11.85 4.55 -11.20
N ALA A 75 10.98 4.18 -12.15
CA ALA A 75 9.93 3.20 -11.90
C ALA A 75 10.52 1.87 -11.41
N ALA A 76 9.90 1.29 -10.39
CA ALA A 76 10.37 0.05 -9.76
C ALA A 76 9.21 -0.70 -9.11
N THR A 77 9.44 -1.99 -8.82
CA THR A 77 8.54 -2.79 -7.98
C THR A 77 9.22 -2.99 -6.63
N LEU A 78 8.60 -2.48 -5.56
CA LEU A 78 9.10 -2.62 -4.20
C LEU A 78 8.51 -3.85 -3.52
N GLU A 79 9.29 -4.51 -2.69
CA GLU A 79 8.80 -5.52 -1.77
C GLU A 79 8.53 -4.87 -0.41
N ILE A 80 7.27 -4.89 0.03
CA ILE A 80 6.86 -4.41 1.34
C ILE A 80 6.72 -5.60 2.27
N ASN A 81 7.42 -5.53 3.40
CA ASN A 81 7.40 -6.53 4.45
C ASN A 81 6.96 -5.87 5.76
N VAL A 82 5.83 -6.32 6.31
CA VAL A 82 5.33 -5.87 7.61
C VAL A 82 5.51 -7.03 8.59
N ILE A 83 6.32 -6.79 9.62
CA ILE A 83 6.70 -7.78 10.63
C ILE A 83 6.53 -7.10 11.99
N ASP A 84 5.94 -7.80 12.97
CA ASP A 84 5.95 -7.30 14.35
C ASP A 84 7.37 -7.35 14.93
N SER A 85 7.66 -6.50 15.92
CA SER A 85 9.01 -6.37 16.48
C SER A 85 9.57 -7.67 17.04
N GLU A 86 8.69 -8.55 17.54
CA GLU A 86 9.04 -9.84 18.13
C GLU A 86 8.94 -11.00 17.12
N ALA A 87 8.56 -10.72 15.87
CA ALA A 87 8.30 -11.70 14.81
C ALA A 87 7.39 -12.87 15.25
N THR A 88 6.39 -12.57 16.07
CA THR A 88 5.42 -13.53 16.63
C THR A 88 4.22 -13.78 15.73
N THR A 89 3.94 -12.86 14.82
CA THR A 89 2.83 -12.92 13.87
C THR A 89 3.32 -13.23 12.45
N GLU A 90 2.42 -13.76 11.62
CA GLU A 90 2.75 -14.02 10.22
C GLU A 90 2.99 -12.69 9.49
N ALA A 91 4.18 -12.55 8.93
CA ALA A 91 4.56 -11.35 8.20
C ALA A 91 3.70 -11.16 6.94
N VAL A 92 3.16 -9.95 6.78
CA VAL A 92 2.43 -9.54 5.58
C VAL A 92 3.43 -9.07 4.54
N ARG A 93 3.37 -9.69 3.36
CA ARG A 93 4.30 -9.43 2.25
C ARG A 93 3.55 -9.17 0.97
N TYR A 94 3.90 -8.10 0.27
CA TYR A 94 3.34 -7.80 -1.03
C TYR A 94 4.28 -6.93 -1.85
N GLN A 95 4.06 -6.94 -3.16
CA GLN A 95 4.76 -6.07 -4.10
C GLN A 95 3.94 -4.82 -4.38
N TYR A 96 4.62 -3.70 -4.56
CA TYR A 96 4.00 -2.42 -4.90
C TYR A 96 4.80 -1.72 -6.00
N ASP A 97 4.14 -1.42 -7.11
CA ASP A 97 4.75 -0.68 -8.21
C ASP A 97 4.78 0.82 -7.89
N VAL A 98 5.96 1.42 -8.03
CA VAL A 98 6.19 2.85 -7.84
C VAL A 98 6.60 3.49 -9.16
N HIS A 99 6.31 4.78 -9.29
CA HIS A 99 6.65 5.59 -10.47
C HIS A 99 7.64 6.71 -10.11
N PRO A 100 8.33 7.32 -11.09
CA PRO A 100 9.13 8.51 -10.83
C PRO A 100 8.30 9.63 -10.17
N GLY A 101 8.88 10.30 -9.19
CA GLY A 101 8.22 11.34 -8.38
C GLY A 101 7.73 10.85 -7.02
N ALA A 102 6.73 11.56 -6.48
CA ALA A 102 6.13 11.26 -5.19
C ALA A 102 5.22 10.02 -5.27
N ASN A 103 5.40 9.08 -4.35
CA ASN A 103 4.58 7.89 -4.20
C ASN A 103 4.08 7.79 -2.77
N LEU A 104 2.78 7.56 -2.61
CA LEU A 104 2.16 7.30 -1.32
C LEU A 104 1.76 5.82 -1.27
N ILE A 105 2.57 5.01 -0.59
CA ILE A 105 2.43 3.55 -0.57
C ILE A 105 1.52 3.16 0.61
N PRO A 106 0.34 2.57 0.37
CA PRO A 106 -0.50 2.05 1.44
C PRO A 106 0.13 0.83 2.09
N VAL A 107 0.14 0.80 3.42
CA VAL A 107 0.59 -0.32 4.22
C VAL A 107 -0.46 -0.75 5.22
N CYS A 108 -0.72 -2.05 5.24
CA CYS A 108 -1.65 -2.72 6.15
C CYS A 108 -0.96 -3.91 6.83
N GLY A 109 -1.60 -4.46 7.86
CA GLY A 109 -1.08 -5.62 8.59
C GLY A 109 -0.18 -5.27 9.77
N MET A 110 -0.22 -4.02 10.26
CA MET A 110 0.38 -3.70 11.55
C MET A 110 -0.38 -4.42 12.67
N VAL A 111 0.33 -4.75 13.74
CA VAL A 111 -0.25 -5.32 14.96
C VAL A 111 -0.40 -4.24 16.03
N SER A 112 -1.38 -4.40 16.92
CA SER A 112 -1.50 -3.54 18.10
C SER A 112 -0.35 -3.84 19.07
N GLY A 113 0.32 -2.82 19.58
CA GLY A 113 1.24 -2.96 20.70
C GLY A 113 0.48 -3.18 22.02
N GLY A 114 1.07 -3.98 22.92
CA GLY A 114 0.79 -3.91 24.36
C GLY A 114 1.81 -2.99 25.04
N GLU A 115 1.41 -2.35 26.13
CA GLU A 115 2.34 -1.64 27.04
C GLU A 115 3.30 -2.61 27.75
#